data_AF-A0A136N410-F1
#
_entry.id   AF-A0A136N410-F1
#
_cell.length_a   1.000
_cell.length_b   1.000
_cell.length_c   1.000
_cell.angle_alpha   90.00
_cell.angle_beta   90.00
_cell.angle_gamma   90.00
#
_symmetry.space_group_name_H-M   'P 1'
#
loop_
_entity.id
_entity.type
_entity.pdbx_description
1 polymer ?
#
loop_
_entity_poly.entity_id
_entity_poly.type
_entity_poly.pdbx_seq_one_letter_code
_entity_poly.pdbx_strand_id
1 'polypeptide(L)'
;MEHRYTLASNKALKLNCPYCGAKKHWQRYIDIETGEVLPDHWGRCDNQDKCRQWNDPYKDGYAKEIWKQEQKVTGVTKVTVPKQKYFFTQPKPQPTPEPVFFDFETFRQTLQHYEKNTFIQNLFYSVQFPFEVNEVTKVVQLYRLGTVANGYRAGANTFPFIDITGNVRAVQVKQFDEANHTTGTDFLHSIIEKQHAQNNKPLPEWLEAYTKQDKKISCLFGEHLLGKYHSNPVALVEAPKTAVYGTLYFGFPETPEDLIWLAVYNKSSFSFDKLKVLQGRFVYVFPDLSKDGNTFKEWETKAKEYEGRLNATRFIFSDLLERLATPEQKEQGSDIADVLIKQDWRQFRNDKYKDDKLHKLHTIKKEGKEDTRQKFNELNTLKKGTDKDTALDKLDESDTLKKGMGKVSELDKLDTLKKGVNKNDELHKLQSLKKEGDDWSNQITEIEDYFKSIEIPTQPVKINSYSTITDCKEYIKAHITIVKANNGKETFLPHLNRLHELRQFLTTSPNQ
;
A
#
# COMPACT_ATOMS: atom_id res chain seq x y z
N MET A 1 -27.32 -7.95 23.81
CA MET A 1 -28.53 -7.24 23.33
C MET A 1 -28.10 -6.51 22.08
N GLU A 2 -28.71 -6.82 20.94
CA GLU A 2 -28.50 -6.02 19.73
C GLU A 2 -28.97 -4.58 20.00
N HIS A 3 -28.17 -3.60 19.57
CA HIS A 3 -28.49 -2.20 19.71
C HIS A 3 -29.51 -1.80 18.62
N ARG A 4 -30.81 -1.77 18.95
CA ARG A 4 -31.93 -1.39 18.06
C ARG A 4 -31.74 -0.04 17.34
N TYR A 5 -31.21 0.96 18.03
CA TYR A 5 -30.87 2.27 17.48
C TYR A 5 -29.39 2.36 17.12
N THR A 6 -29.10 2.81 15.89
CA THR A 6 -27.74 3.04 15.39
C THR A 6 -27.61 4.40 14.72
N LEU A 7 -26.41 4.95 14.58
CA LEU A 7 -26.21 6.21 13.86
C LEU A 7 -26.43 6.02 12.36
N ALA A 8 -27.18 6.93 11.74
CA ALA A 8 -27.62 6.85 10.36
C ALA A 8 -26.52 7.28 9.37
N SER A 9 -25.37 6.58 9.36
CA SER A 9 -24.17 6.87 8.55
C SER A 9 -24.45 7.51 7.20
N ASN A 10 -25.16 6.78 6.33
CA ASN A 10 -25.57 7.25 5.00
C ASN A 10 -27.09 7.07 4.77
N LYS A 11 -27.83 6.62 5.78
CA LYS A 11 -29.27 6.32 5.66
C LYS A 11 -30.16 7.56 5.88
N ALA A 12 -29.60 8.64 6.41
CA ALA A 12 -30.30 9.90 6.61
C ALA A 12 -29.37 11.10 6.33
N LEU A 13 -29.93 12.18 5.81
CA LEU A 13 -29.22 13.45 5.66
C LEU A 13 -28.74 13.97 7.02
N LYS A 14 -27.45 14.31 7.09
CA LYS A 14 -26.85 14.99 8.25
C LYS A 14 -27.37 16.42 8.35
N LEU A 15 -27.74 16.83 9.56
CA LEU A 15 -28.26 18.16 9.83
C LEU A 15 -27.14 19.10 10.29
N ASN A 16 -27.46 20.38 10.42
CA ASN A 16 -26.58 21.32 11.11
C ASN A 16 -26.55 20.96 12.60
N CYS A 17 -25.37 21.00 13.22
CA CYS A 17 -25.23 20.72 14.64
C CYS A 17 -26.00 21.77 15.45
N PRO A 18 -27.00 21.38 16.27
CA PRO A 18 -27.78 22.33 17.07
C PRO A 18 -26.96 22.96 18.20
N TYR A 19 -25.77 22.40 18.51
CA TYR A 19 -24.91 22.84 19.60
C TYR A 19 -23.77 23.77 19.15
N CYS A 20 -23.15 23.50 18.00
CA CYS A 20 -22.03 24.31 17.50
C CYS A 20 -22.32 25.03 16.18
N GLY A 21 -23.52 24.84 15.60
CA GLY A 21 -23.92 25.46 14.33
C GLY A 21 -23.21 24.90 13.09
N ALA A 22 -22.29 23.94 13.24
CA ALA A 22 -21.54 23.38 12.13
C ALA A 22 -22.47 22.70 11.12
N LYS A 23 -22.37 23.10 9.84
CA LYS A 23 -23.28 22.66 8.79
C LYS A 23 -23.05 21.19 8.42
N LYS A 24 -24.12 20.37 8.34
CA LYS A 24 -24.07 18.94 7.99
C LYS A 24 -23.17 18.06 8.88
N HIS A 25 -22.99 18.41 10.15
CA HIS A 25 -22.18 17.66 11.12
C HIS A 25 -23.00 16.88 12.15
N TRP A 26 -24.33 16.97 12.13
CA TRP A 26 -25.20 16.25 13.07
C TRP A 26 -25.71 14.95 12.45
N GLN A 27 -25.20 13.83 12.97
CA GLN A 27 -25.59 12.50 12.57
C GLN A 27 -26.70 11.98 13.49
N ARG A 28 -27.89 11.73 12.95
CA ARG A 28 -29.06 11.26 13.71
C ARG A 28 -29.06 9.74 13.90
N TYR A 29 -29.83 9.25 14.87
CA TYR A 29 -30.08 7.83 15.07
C TYR A 29 -31.19 7.31 14.14
N ILE A 30 -31.14 6.01 13.82
CA ILE A 30 -32.18 5.27 13.10
C ILE A 30 -32.53 4.02 13.90
N ASP A 31 -33.82 3.72 13.99
CA ASP A 31 -34.34 2.44 14.49
C ASP A 31 -34.15 1.37 13.40
N ILE A 32 -33.38 0.31 13.70
CA ILE A 32 -33.11 -0.76 12.74
C ILE A 32 -34.31 -1.69 12.51
N GLU A 33 -35.27 -1.72 13.44
CA GLU A 33 -36.47 -2.57 13.34
C GLU A 33 -37.55 -1.91 12.48
N THR A 34 -37.74 -0.59 12.63
CA THR A 34 -38.76 0.17 11.88
C THR A 34 -38.19 0.88 10.65
N GLY A 35 -36.89 1.14 10.62
CA GLY A 35 -36.24 1.96 9.59
C GLY A 35 -36.47 3.47 9.76
N GLU A 36 -37.12 3.91 10.84
CA GLU A 36 -37.44 5.31 11.09
C GLU A 36 -36.25 6.07 11.69
N VAL A 37 -36.03 7.30 11.22
CA VAL A 37 -35.03 8.20 11.78
C VAL A 37 -35.60 8.80 13.07
N LEU A 38 -34.83 8.73 14.15
CA LEU A 38 -35.22 9.31 15.42
C LEU A 38 -35.29 10.85 15.30
N PRO A 39 -36.14 11.51 16.10
CA PRO A 39 -36.24 12.96 16.12
C PRO A 39 -34.91 13.69 16.27
N ASP A 40 -34.84 14.90 15.72
CA ASP A 40 -33.58 15.60 15.42
C ASP A 40 -32.64 15.84 16.62
N HIS A 41 -33.14 15.77 17.85
CA HIS A 41 -32.32 15.95 19.04
C HIS A 41 -31.50 14.71 19.43
N TRP A 42 -31.82 13.50 18.94
CA TRP A 42 -31.00 12.31 19.13
C TRP A 42 -29.98 12.15 18.02
N GLY A 43 -28.71 12.42 18.34
CA GLY A 43 -27.63 12.40 17.37
C GLY A 43 -26.27 12.71 17.96
N ARG A 44 -25.26 12.67 17.09
CA ARG A 44 -23.86 12.92 17.45
C ARG A 44 -23.26 13.94 16.49
N CYS A 45 -22.48 14.88 17.03
CA CYS A 45 -21.68 15.77 16.21
C CYS A 45 -20.40 15.06 15.73
N ASP A 46 -20.14 15.11 14.42
CA ASP A 46 -18.94 14.52 13.80
C ASP A 46 -17.65 15.27 14.14
N ASN A 47 -17.76 16.56 14.45
CA ASN A 47 -16.61 17.41 14.78
C ASN A 47 -16.20 17.23 16.24
N GLN A 48 -15.67 16.06 16.60
CA GLN A 48 -15.35 15.69 17.99
C GLN A 48 -14.25 16.56 18.62
N ASP A 49 -13.42 17.21 17.80
CA ASP A 49 -12.36 18.09 18.29
C ASP A 49 -12.92 19.42 18.82
N LYS A 50 -14.02 19.93 18.21
CA LYS A 50 -14.63 21.22 18.59
C LYS A 50 -15.98 21.10 19.29
N CYS A 51 -16.74 20.04 19.02
CA CYS A 51 -18.07 19.81 19.57
C CYS A 51 -18.25 18.32 19.86
N ARG A 52 -18.11 17.97 21.14
CA ARG A 52 -18.22 16.60 21.66
C ARG A 52 -19.64 16.21 22.04
N GLN A 53 -20.63 16.98 21.58
CA GLN A 53 -22.01 16.73 21.97
C GLN A 53 -22.54 15.45 21.32
N TRP A 54 -23.15 14.63 22.15
CA TRP A 54 -23.70 13.34 21.78
C TRP A 54 -24.92 13.04 22.64
N ASN A 55 -26.08 12.99 22.00
CA ASN A 55 -27.35 12.62 22.62
C ASN A 55 -27.69 11.20 22.19
N ASP A 56 -27.45 10.27 23.10
CA ASP A 56 -27.60 8.85 22.87
C ASP A 56 -28.95 8.37 23.44
N PRO A 57 -29.86 7.80 22.63
CA PRO A 57 -31.18 7.33 23.07
C PRO A 57 -31.12 6.18 24.10
N TYR A 58 -29.96 5.57 24.32
CA TYR A 58 -29.76 4.60 25.40
C TYR A 58 -29.40 5.23 26.75
N LYS A 59 -28.92 6.48 26.74
CA LYS A 59 -28.43 7.16 27.96
C LYS A 59 -29.48 8.00 28.66
N ASP A 60 -30.47 8.50 27.92
CA ASP A 60 -31.56 9.33 28.47
C ASP A 60 -32.83 8.55 28.84
N GLY A 61 -32.82 7.23 28.64
CA GLY A 61 -33.92 6.34 28.98
C GLY A 61 -34.96 6.15 27.88
N TYR A 62 -34.83 6.81 26.72
CA TYR A 62 -35.75 6.66 25.59
C TYR A 62 -35.89 5.20 25.15
N ALA A 63 -34.77 4.51 24.91
CA ALA A 63 -34.78 3.10 24.51
C ALA A 63 -35.44 2.18 25.54
N LYS A 64 -35.31 2.50 26.83
CA LYS A 64 -35.90 1.74 27.93
C LYS A 64 -37.42 1.96 28.04
N GLU A 65 -37.88 3.16 27.73
CA GLU A 65 -39.31 3.51 27.78
C GLU A 65 -40.08 2.88 26.62
N ILE A 66 -39.53 2.90 25.40
CA ILE A 66 -40.11 2.22 24.23
C ILE A 66 -40.20 0.70 24.47
N TRP A 67 -39.13 0.08 24.98
CA TRP A 67 -39.13 -1.35 25.30
C TRP A 67 -40.20 -1.73 26.34
N LYS A 68 -40.39 -0.90 27.38
CA LYS A 68 -41.45 -1.11 28.38
C LYS A 68 -42.86 -0.92 27.81
N GLN A 69 -43.05 0.04 26.90
CA GLN A 69 -44.33 0.28 26.24
C GLN A 69 -44.71 -0.90 25.33
N GLU A 70 -43.77 -1.40 24.54
CA GLU A 70 -43.98 -2.55 23.66
C GLU A 70 -44.28 -3.84 24.44
N GLN A 71 -43.66 -4.05 25.61
CA GLN A 71 -43.99 -5.17 26.50
C GLN A 71 -45.35 -5.04 27.22
N LYS A 72 -45.88 -3.82 27.41
CA LYS A 72 -47.22 -3.62 27.99
C LYS A 72 -48.35 -3.84 26.99
N VAL A 73 -48.08 -3.75 25.69
CA VAL A 73 -49.08 -3.86 24.61
C VAL A 73 -49.40 -5.32 24.24
N THR A 74 -48.70 -6.31 24.77
CA THR A 74 -48.96 -7.74 24.50
C THR A 74 -50.23 -8.31 25.13
N GLY A 75 -51.01 -7.51 25.88
CA GLY A 75 -52.14 -7.97 26.70
C GLY A 75 -53.57 -7.66 26.22
N VAL A 76 -53.81 -6.78 25.25
CA VAL A 76 -55.21 -6.39 24.89
C VAL A 76 -55.36 -6.21 23.38
N THR A 77 -56.21 -7.05 22.79
CA THR A 77 -56.76 -7.05 21.41
C THR A 77 -55.91 -6.44 20.31
N LYS A 78 -55.39 -7.30 19.43
CA LYS A 78 -54.86 -6.95 18.10
C LYS A 78 -55.92 -6.19 17.29
N VAL A 79 -55.97 -4.87 17.43
CA VAL A 79 -56.56 -4.02 16.41
C VAL A 79 -55.57 -4.07 15.25
N THR A 80 -55.98 -4.77 14.20
CA THR A 80 -55.25 -4.82 12.94
C THR A 80 -55.38 -3.45 12.30
N VAL A 81 -54.53 -2.51 12.72
CA VAL A 81 -54.29 -1.31 11.93
C VAL A 81 -53.67 -1.81 10.63
N PRO A 82 -54.24 -1.50 9.45
CA PRO A 82 -53.61 -1.88 8.20
C PRO A 82 -52.22 -1.28 8.25
N LYS A 83 -51.18 -2.12 8.28
CA LYS A 83 -49.82 -1.67 7.99
C LYS A 83 -49.91 -1.10 6.57
N GLN A 84 -50.11 0.21 6.46
CA GLN A 84 -49.79 0.93 5.24
C GLN A 84 -48.31 0.65 5.04
N LYS A 85 -48.03 -0.30 4.15
CA LYS A 85 -46.71 -0.44 3.56
C LYS A 85 -46.50 0.87 2.83
N TYR A 86 -45.90 1.84 3.52
CA TYR A 86 -45.19 2.90 2.84
C TYR A 86 -44.10 2.17 2.07
N PHE A 87 -44.41 1.81 0.83
CA PHE A 87 -43.40 1.65 -0.18
C PHE A 87 -42.69 3.00 -0.20
N PHE A 88 -41.60 3.14 0.55
CA PHE A 88 -40.55 4.02 0.10
C PHE A 88 -40.18 3.45 -1.27
N THR A 89 -40.78 4.00 -2.33
CA THR A 89 -40.07 4.11 -3.59
C THR A 89 -38.75 4.73 -3.18
N GLN A 90 -37.69 3.92 -3.09
CA GLN A 90 -36.35 4.47 -3.03
C GLN A 90 -36.35 5.51 -4.14
N PRO A 91 -36.03 6.79 -3.85
CA PRO A 91 -35.85 7.73 -4.94
C PRO A 91 -34.90 7.01 -5.89
N LYS A 92 -35.37 6.72 -7.11
CA LYS A 92 -34.52 6.11 -8.14
C LYS A 92 -33.20 6.84 -8.03
N PRO A 93 -32.05 6.15 -7.83
CA PRO A 93 -30.78 6.83 -7.71
C PRO A 93 -30.74 7.80 -8.88
N GLN A 94 -30.81 9.11 -8.57
CA GLN A 94 -30.78 10.09 -9.63
C GLN A 94 -29.49 9.80 -10.39
N PRO A 95 -29.54 9.72 -11.73
CA PRO A 95 -28.32 9.49 -12.50
C PRO A 95 -27.30 10.50 -12.01
N THR A 96 -26.19 10.01 -11.47
CA THR A 96 -25.12 10.88 -11.00
C THR A 96 -24.75 11.79 -12.16
N PRO A 97 -24.80 13.11 -11.99
CA PRO A 97 -24.49 14.03 -13.08
C PRO A 97 -23.14 13.65 -13.68
N GLU A 98 -23.03 13.73 -15.01
CA GLU A 98 -21.80 13.35 -15.69
C GLU A 98 -20.62 14.14 -15.12
N PRO A 99 -19.48 13.46 -14.85
CA PRO A 99 -18.34 14.12 -14.26
C PRO A 99 -17.79 15.16 -15.22
N VAL A 100 -17.61 16.39 -14.74
CA VAL A 100 -16.90 17.43 -15.48
C VAL A 100 -15.41 17.27 -15.21
N PHE A 101 -14.64 17.02 -16.26
CA PHE A 101 -13.20 16.82 -16.17
C PHE A 101 -12.43 18.14 -16.09
N PHE A 102 -11.22 18.07 -15.54
CA PHE A 102 -10.27 19.16 -15.64
C PHE A 102 -9.84 19.31 -17.10
N ASP A 103 -9.79 20.54 -17.59
CA ASP A 103 -9.45 20.82 -18.99
C ASP A 103 -8.06 20.30 -19.37
N PHE A 104 -8.02 19.50 -20.44
CA PHE A 104 -6.81 18.82 -20.88
C PHE A 104 -5.75 19.81 -21.38
N GLU A 105 -6.15 20.87 -22.09
CA GLU A 105 -5.19 21.85 -22.62
C GLU A 105 -4.53 22.64 -21.50
N THR A 106 -5.31 23.05 -20.49
CA THR A 106 -4.81 23.68 -19.26
C THR A 106 -3.83 22.76 -18.53
N PHE A 107 -4.11 21.45 -18.46
CA PHE A 107 -3.17 20.49 -17.89
C PHE A 107 -1.90 20.35 -18.75
N ARG A 108 -2.04 20.25 -20.08
CA ARG A 108 -0.91 20.11 -21.01
C ARG A 108 0.09 21.27 -20.88
N GLN A 109 -0.38 22.48 -20.59
CA GLN A 109 0.47 23.65 -20.37
C GLN A 109 1.41 23.52 -19.15
N THR A 110 1.13 22.60 -18.22
CA THR A 110 2.04 22.34 -17.08
C THR A 110 3.20 21.42 -17.47
N LEU A 111 3.13 20.69 -18.58
CA LEU A 111 4.11 19.66 -18.96
C LEU A 111 5.40 20.23 -19.59
N GLN A 112 5.92 21.30 -19.00
CA GLN A 112 7.09 22.06 -19.45
C GLN A 112 7.74 22.79 -18.26
N HIS A 113 8.80 23.57 -18.54
CA HIS A 113 9.52 24.37 -17.56
C HIS A 113 10.11 23.58 -16.37
N TYR A 114 10.54 22.35 -16.62
CA TYR A 114 11.06 21.45 -15.58
C TYR A 114 12.35 21.98 -14.93
N GLU A 115 13.08 22.86 -15.60
CA GLU A 115 14.24 23.60 -15.06
C GLU A 115 13.87 24.48 -13.85
N LYS A 116 12.60 24.89 -13.73
CA LYS A 116 12.08 25.69 -12.62
C LYS A 116 11.42 24.85 -11.54
N ASN A 117 11.20 23.56 -11.77
CA ASN A 117 10.43 22.70 -10.89
C ASN A 117 11.27 22.22 -9.71
N THR A 118 11.08 22.80 -8.53
CA THR A 118 11.91 22.52 -7.34
C THR A 118 11.93 21.04 -6.98
N PHE A 119 10.80 20.32 -7.09
CA PHE A 119 10.75 18.89 -6.80
C PHE A 119 11.67 18.09 -7.74
N ILE A 120 11.58 18.36 -9.04
CA ILE A 120 12.39 17.67 -10.06
C ILE A 120 13.87 18.05 -9.90
N GLN A 121 14.17 19.32 -9.66
CA GLN A 121 15.55 19.77 -9.39
C GLN A 121 16.13 19.10 -8.14
N ASN A 122 15.33 18.94 -7.08
CA ASN A 122 15.75 18.22 -5.87
C ASN A 122 16.11 16.76 -6.15
N LEU A 123 15.35 16.07 -7.02
CA LEU A 123 15.67 14.69 -7.40
C LEU A 123 17.02 14.57 -8.12
N PHE A 124 17.44 15.61 -8.85
CA PHE A 124 18.73 15.64 -9.54
C PHE A 124 19.91 16.04 -8.68
N TYR A 125 19.71 16.89 -7.68
CA TYR A 125 20.83 17.61 -7.06
C TYR A 125 20.80 17.65 -5.52
N SER A 126 19.62 17.70 -4.90
CA SER A 126 19.51 18.05 -3.48
C SER A 126 19.28 16.85 -2.56
N VAL A 127 18.69 15.76 -3.08
CA VAL A 127 18.46 14.55 -2.28
C VAL A 127 19.78 13.84 -1.96
N GLN A 128 19.83 13.13 -0.84
CA GLN A 128 21.06 12.46 -0.36
C GLN A 128 21.69 11.53 -1.40
N PHE A 129 20.87 10.83 -2.19
CA PHE A 129 21.29 9.97 -3.29
C PHE A 129 20.62 10.42 -4.58
N PRO A 130 21.24 11.36 -5.32
CA PRO A 130 20.65 11.90 -6.54
C PRO A 130 20.36 10.83 -7.60
N PHE A 131 19.28 11.04 -8.34
CA PHE A 131 18.85 10.14 -9.41
C PHE A 131 19.46 10.52 -10.76
N GLU A 132 19.62 9.52 -11.61
CA GLU A 132 20.10 9.73 -12.98
C GLU A 132 19.05 10.45 -13.84
N VAL A 133 19.53 11.26 -14.80
CA VAL A 133 18.68 12.07 -15.68
C VAL A 133 17.61 11.24 -16.37
N ASN A 134 17.99 10.08 -16.89
CA ASN A 134 17.08 9.17 -17.58
C ASN A 134 15.97 8.65 -16.66
N GLU A 135 16.28 8.37 -15.40
CA GLU A 135 15.34 7.79 -14.44
C GLU A 135 14.30 8.82 -13.99
N VAL A 136 14.73 10.06 -13.71
CA VAL A 136 13.78 11.14 -13.42
C VAL A 136 12.94 11.50 -14.65
N THR A 137 13.54 11.51 -15.85
CA THR A 137 12.81 11.77 -17.09
C THR A 137 11.70 10.73 -17.30
N LYS A 138 12.02 9.44 -17.14
CA LYS A 138 11.05 8.35 -17.22
C LYS A 138 9.93 8.51 -16.18
N VAL A 139 10.24 8.85 -14.91
CA VAL A 139 9.21 8.98 -13.87
C VAL A 139 8.29 10.18 -14.11
N VAL A 140 8.85 11.30 -14.59
CA VAL A 140 8.08 12.48 -15.01
C VAL A 140 7.12 12.11 -16.13
N GLN A 141 7.58 11.37 -17.15
CA GLN A 141 6.73 10.91 -18.26
C GLN A 141 5.67 9.90 -17.81
N LEU A 142 6.05 8.93 -16.96
CA LEU A 142 5.17 7.87 -16.47
C LEU A 142 3.94 8.45 -15.76
N TYR A 143 4.16 9.38 -14.84
CA TYR A 143 3.08 10.01 -14.07
C TYR A 143 2.56 11.33 -14.66
N ARG A 144 3.13 11.78 -15.78
CA ARG A 144 2.84 13.07 -16.43
C ARG A 144 2.97 14.24 -15.45
N LEU A 145 4.06 14.24 -14.66
CA LEU A 145 4.36 15.34 -13.74
C LEU A 145 4.57 16.63 -14.53
N GLY A 146 4.20 17.76 -13.94
CA GLY A 146 4.29 19.07 -14.57
C GLY A 146 4.73 20.15 -13.58
N THR A 147 4.80 21.38 -14.06
CA THR A 147 5.32 22.54 -13.35
C THR A 147 4.33 23.70 -13.42
N VAL A 148 4.11 24.36 -12.29
CA VAL A 148 3.46 25.67 -12.28
C VAL A 148 4.50 26.71 -12.68
N ALA A 149 4.39 27.27 -13.88
CA ALA A 149 5.41 28.16 -14.43
C ALA A 149 5.39 29.58 -13.82
N ASN A 150 4.21 30.07 -13.43
CA ASN A 150 3.97 31.47 -13.07
C ASN A 150 3.07 31.62 -11.83
N GLY A 151 3.07 32.82 -11.23
CA GLY A 151 2.22 33.16 -10.09
C GLY A 151 2.82 32.75 -8.73
N TYR A 152 2.02 32.84 -7.67
CA TYR A 152 2.48 32.64 -6.29
C TYR A 152 2.95 31.20 -5.97
N ARG A 153 2.67 30.25 -6.86
CA ARG A 153 3.16 28.86 -6.80
C ARG A 153 4.16 28.52 -7.90
N ALA A 154 4.79 29.53 -8.52
CA ALA A 154 5.81 29.29 -9.54
C ALA A 154 6.91 28.34 -9.01
N GLY A 155 7.29 27.35 -9.84
CA GLY A 155 8.25 26.30 -9.49
C GLY A 155 7.67 25.10 -8.73
N ALA A 156 6.39 25.13 -8.35
CA ALA A 156 5.72 23.99 -7.73
C ALA A 156 5.49 22.84 -8.73
N ASN A 157 5.51 21.61 -8.23
CA ASN A 157 5.22 20.42 -9.02
C ASN A 157 3.72 20.16 -9.09
N THR A 158 3.26 19.65 -10.24
CA THR A 158 1.88 19.20 -10.43
C THR A 158 1.80 17.67 -10.47
N PHE A 159 0.93 17.10 -9.63
CA PHE A 159 0.60 15.67 -9.59
C PHE A 159 -0.82 15.48 -10.18
N PRO A 160 -0.95 15.07 -11.45
CA PRO A 160 -2.26 14.88 -12.05
C PRO A 160 -2.90 13.56 -11.62
N PHE A 161 -4.17 13.62 -11.26
CA PHE A 161 -5.05 12.49 -11.04
C PHE A 161 -5.76 12.21 -12.36
N ILE A 162 -5.34 11.17 -13.07
CA ILE A 162 -5.82 10.80 -14.39
C ILE A 162 -6.44 9.42 -14.27
N ASP A 163 -7.71 9.28 -14.66
CA ASP A 163 -8.41 8.01 -14.56
C ASP A 163 -7.95 7.00 -15.62
N ILE A 164 -8.41 5.76 -15.49
CA ILE A 164 -8.05 4.66 -16.41
C ILE A 164 -8.42 4.95 -17.87
N THR A 165 -9.40 5.81 -18.12
CA THR A 165 -9.81 6.22 -19.47
C THR A 165 -9.01 7.40 -20.03
N GLY A 166 -8.10 7.96 -19.24
CA GLY A 166 -7.21 9.05 -19.64
C GLY A 166 -7.76 10.45 -19.33
N ASN A 167 -8.90 10.58 -18.64
CA ASN A 167 -9.47 11.88 -18.29
C ASN A 167 -8.78 12.47 -17.05
N VAL A 168 -8.46 13.76 -17.10
CA VAL A 168 -7.85 14.47 -15.96
C VAL A 168 -8.94 14.82 -14.95
N ARG A 169 -8.90 14.20 -13.77
CA ARG A 169 -9.89 14.43 -12.70
C ARG A 169 -9.54 15.62 -11.83
N ALA A 170 -8.26 15.77 -11.51
CA ALA A 170 -7.76 16.90 -10.74
C ALA A 170 -6.25 17.02 -10.94
N VAL A 171 -5.70 18.22 -10.72
CA VAL A 171 -4.25 18.45 -10.73
C VAL A 171 -3.86 19.04 -9.38
N GLN A 172 -3.24 18.21 -8.53
CA GLN A 172 -2.72 18.66 -7.23
C GLN A 172 -1.41 19.42 -7.46
N VAL A 173 -1.24 20.54 -6.76
CA VAL A 173 -0.02 21.34 -6.80
C VAL A 173 0.67 21.24 -5.45
N LYS A 174 1.96 20.89 -5.44
CA LYS A 174 2.79 20.90 -4.24
C LYS A 174 4.06 21.70 -4.46
N GLN A 175 4.33 22.59 -3.51
CA GLN A 175 5.55 23.38 -3.44
C GLN A 175 6.52 22.71 -2.47
N PHE A 176 7.81 22.75 -2.83
CA PHE A 176 8.87 22.10 -2.07
C PHE A 176 9.96 23.11 -1.73
N ASP A 177 10.65 22.89 -0.61
CA ASP A 177 11.93 23.55 -0.31
C ASP A 177 13.11 22.76 -0.92
N GLU A 178 14.33 23.23 -0.73
CA GLU A 178 15.56 22.59 -1.24
C GLU A 178 15.84 21.25 -0.55
N ALA A 179 15.35 21.04 0.68
CA ALA A 179 15.43 19.76 1.39
C ALA A 179 14.33 18.77 0.97
N ASN A 180 13.54 19.11 -0.05
CA ASN A 180 12.45 18.33 -0.61
C ASN A 180 11.27 18.08 0.35
N HIS A 181 11.09 18.94 1.35
CA HIS A 181 9.90 18.96 2.20
C HIS A 181 8.78 19.76 1.53
N THR A 182 7.53 19.36 1.76
CA THR A 182 6.37 20.09 1.24
C THR A 182 6.17 21.37 2.06
N THR A 183 6.24 22.53 1.43
CA THR A 183 6.01 23.85 2.05
C THR A 183 4.63 24.42 1.74
N GLY A 184 3.94 23.87 0.73
CA GLY A 184 2.60 24.29 0.37
C GLY A 184 1.88 23.28 -0.51
N THR A 185 0.56 23.20 -0.35
CA THR A 185 -0.32 22.36 -1.17
C THR A 185 -1.49 23.21 -1.68
N ASP A 186 -1.88 23.02 -2.93
CA ASP A 186 -3.05 23.65 -3.55
C ASP A 186 -3.59 22.74 -4.67
N PHE A 187 -4.59 23.21 -5.40
CA PHE A 187 -5.01 22.60 -6.66
C PHE A 187 -4.95 23.60 -7.80
N LEU A 188 -4.63 23.13 -9.00
CA LEU A 188 -4.48 24.01 -10.16
C LEU A 188 -5.78 24.76 -10.49
N HIS A 189 -6.94 24.10 -10.36
CA HIS A 189 -8.24 24.75 -10.56
C HIS A 189 -8.47 25.90 -9.56
N SER A 190 -8.06 25.72 -8.30
CA SER A 190 -8.16 26.75 -7.26
C SER A 190 -7.20 27.92 -7.50
N ILE A 191 -6.00 27.64 -8.03
CA ILE A 191 -5.05 28.68 -8.42
C ILE A 191 -5.64 29.52 -9.57
N ILE A 192 -6.20 28.87 -10.60
CA ILE A 192 -6.83 29.55 -11.75
C ILE A 192 -8.04 30.36 -11.30
N GLU A 193 -8.91 29.80 -10.44
CA GLU A 193 -10.06 30.49 -9.89
C GLU A 193 -9.65 31.78 -9.15
N LYS A 194 -8.65 31.70 -8.27
CA LYS A 194 -8.09 32.87 -7.56
C LYS A 194 -7.54 33.91 -8.53
N GLN A 195 -6.82 33.49 -9.57
CA GLN A 195 -6.26 34.40 -10.57
C GLN A 195 -7.36 35.12 -11.36
N HIS A 196 -8.42 34.41 -11.75
CA HIS A 196 -9.55 35.02 -12.45
C HIS A 196 -10.30 36.02 -11.55
N ALA A 197 -10.55 35.64 -10.28
CA ALA A 197 -11.16 36.52 -9.29
C ALA A 197 -10.34 37.80 -9.05
N GLN A 198 -9.01 37.68 -8.87
CA GLN A 198 -8.11 38.83 -8.67
C GLN A 198 -8.06 39.77 -9.87
N ASN A 199 -8.18 39.23 -11.09
CA ASN A 199 -8.15 40.01 -12.33
C ASN A 199 -9.54 40.48 -12.79
N ASN A 200 -10.60 40.25 -12.00
CA ASN A 200 -11.99 40.51 -12.38
C ASN A 200 -12.38 39.92 -13.75
N LYS A 201 -11.88 38.72 -14.06
CA LYS A 201 -12.20 37.99 -15.30
C LYS A 201 -13.21 36.88 -15.02
N PRO A 202 -14.18 36.63 -15.92
CA PRO A 202 -15.09 35.49 -15.77
C PRO A 202 -14.30 34.17 -15.80
N LEU A 203 -14.80 33.14 -15.11
CA LEU A 203 -14.21 31.80 -15.15
C LEU A 203 -14.40 31.20 -16.56
N PRO A 204 -13.46 30.38 -17.06
CA PRO A 204 -13.69 29.56 -18.23
C PRO A 204 -14.89 28.62 -18.01
N GLU A 205 -15.64 28.32 -19.07
CA GLU A 205 -16.85 27.48 -19.02
C GLU A 205 -16.60 26.13 -18.33
N TRP A 206 -15.50 25.45 -18.69
CA TRP A 206 -15.12 24.17 -18.08
C TRP A 206 -14.91 24.30 -16.56
N LEU A 207 -14.32 25.41 -16.10
CA LEU A 207 -14.00 25.61 -14.69
C LEU A 207 -15.26 25.93 -13.89
N GLU A 208 -16.18 26.72 -14.46
CA GLU A 208 -17.47 27.00 -13.82
C GLU A 208 -18.32 25.73 -13.66
N ALA A 209 -18.34 24.86 -14.67
CA ALA A 209 -19.00 23.57 -14.57
C ALA A 209 -18.26 22.62 -13.60
N TYR A 210 -16.93 22.62 -13.64
CA TYR A 210 -16.07 21.78 -12.81
C TYR A 210 -16.15 22.13 -11.32
N THR A 211 -16.28 23.39 -10.93
CA THR A 211 -16.33 23.79 -9.51
C THR A 211 -17.61 23.34 -8.82
N LYS A 212 -18.73 23.25 -9.56
CA LYS A 212 -20.05 22.80 -9.09
C LYS A 212 -20.10 21.33 -8.69
N GLN A 213 -19.10 20.51 -9.07
CA GLN A 213 -19.07 19.10 -8.71
C GLN A 213 -18.57 18.88 -7.27
N ASP A 214 -19.18 17.92 -6.57
CA ASP A 214 -18.82 17.57 -5.20
C ASP A 214 -17.46 16.85 -5.12
N LYS A 215 -17.24 15.84 -5.97
CA LYS A 215 -16.07 14.95 -5.90
C LYS A 215 -15.14 15.12 -7.09
N LYS A 216 -14.18 16.04 -6.94
CA LYS A 216 -13.14 16.33 -7.94
C LYS A 216 -12.08 15.21 -8.01
N ILE A 217 -11.50 14.86 -6.86
CA ILE A 217 -10.43 13.85 -6.74
C ILE A 217 -11.06 12.46 -6.58
N SER A 218 -11.34 11.85 -7.71
CA SER A 218 -12.23 10.68 -7.81
C SER A 218 -11.52 9.41 -8.27
N CYS A 219 -10.28 9.52 -8.72
CA CYS A 219 -9.43 8.41 -9.15
C CYS A 219 -8.16 8.33 -8.27
N LEU A 220 -7.37 7.27 -8.45
CA LEU A 220 -6.03 7.15 -7.87
C LEU A 220 -5.02 8.00 -8.65
N PHE A 221 -3.96 8.46 -7.98
CA PHE A 221 -2.79 8.95 -8.69
C PHE A 221 -2.09 7.77 -9.37
N GLY A 222 -1.81 7.90 -10.66
CA GLY A 222 -1.25 6.82 -11.49
C GLY A 222 -2.30 5.84 -12.05
N GLU A 223 -3.59 6.05 -11.83
CA GLU A 223 -4.64 5.11 -12.29
C GLU A 223 -4.60 4.84 -13.80
N HIS A 224 -4.24 5.86 -14.60
CA HIS A 224 -4.01 5.74 -16.05
C HIS A 224 -2.98 4.67 -16.44
N LEU A 225 -2.11 4.26 -15.52
CA LEU A 225 -1.13 3.19 -15.75
C LEU A 225 -1.79 1.81 -15.80
N LEU A 226 -2.93 1.61 -15.13
CA LEU A 226 -3.62 0.32 -15.07
C LEU A 226 -4.12 -0.15 -16.43
N GLY A 227 -4.48 0.79 -17.32
CA GLY A 227 -4.90 0.49 -18.70
C GLY A 227 -3.74 0.16 -19.64
N LYS A 228 -2.49 0.43 -19.24
CA LYS A 228 -1.28 0.04 -20.00
C LYS A 228 -0.71 -1.28 -19.47
N TYR A 229 -0.70 -1.44 -18.15
CA TYR A 229 -0.06 -2.54 -17.44
C TYR A 229 -1.13 -3.41 -16.77
N HIS A 230 -1.72 -4.33 -17.56
CA HIS A 230 -2.97 -5.02 -17.24
C HIS A 230 -2.88 -6.10 -16.16
N SER A 231 -1.70 -6.66 -15.91
CA SER A 231 -1.49 -7.76 -14.95
C SER A 231 -0.53 -7.42 -13.81
N ASN A 232 0.24 -6.34 -13.94
CA ASN A 232 1.24 -5.95 -12.96
C ASN A 232 0.64 -5.81 -11.54
N PRO A 233 1.37 -6.24 -10.51
CA PRO A 233 1.01 -5.96 -9.12
C PRO A 233 1.06 -4.47 -8.82
N VAL A 234 0.25 -4.03 -7.86
CA VAL A 234 0.11 -2.62 -7.47
C VAL A 234 0.73 -2.41 -6.11
N ALA A 235 1.59 -1.41 -5.95
CA ALA A 235 1.97 -0.84 -4.67
C ALA A 235 1.12 0.40 -4.41
N LEU A 236 0.37 0.42 -3.30
CA LEU A 236 -0.59 1.46 -2.96
C LEU A 236 -0.12 2.22 -1.70
N VAL A 237 0.13 3.52 -1.86
CA VAL A 237 0.59 4.44 -0.82
C VAL A 237 -0.40 5.59 -0.60
N GLU A 238 -0.19 6.41 0.44
CA GLU A 238 -1.05 7.56 0.71
C GLU A 238 -0.86 8.69 -0.32
N ALA A 239 0.40 9.14 -0.51
CA ALA A 239 0.71 10.37 -1.23
C ALA A 239 1.40 10.16 -2.60
N PRO A 240 1.14 11.04 -3.60
CA PRO A 240 1.77 10.95 -4.91
C PRO A 240 3.31 11.03 -4.91
N LYS A 241 3.90 11.86 -4.03
CA LYS A 241 5.36 11.93 -3.87
C LYS A 241 5.94 10.56 -3.54
N THR A 242 5.30 9.83 -2.65
CA THR A 242 5.69 8.51 -2.19
C THR A 242 5.65 7.48 -3.31
N ALA A 243 4.63 7.55 -4.19
CA ALA A 243 4.54 6.68 -5.36
C ALA A 243 5.68 6.93 -6.37
N VAL A 244 6.04 8.21 -6.59
CA VAL A 244 7.20 8.59 -7.43
C VAL A 244 8.49 8.00 -6.87
N TYR A 245 8.74 8.15 -5.57
CA TYR A 245 9.91 7.54 -4.92
C TYR A 245 9.89 6.02 -5.00
N GLY A 246 8.73 5.39 -4.81
CA GLY A 246 8.59 3.95 -4.97
C GLY A 246 9.02 3.46 -6.35
N THR A 247 8.59 4.13 -7.42
CA THR A 247 9.07 3.80 -8.79
C THR A 247 10.57 4.05 -8.95
N LEU A 248 11.08 5.16 -8.43
CA LEU A 248 12.51 5.48 -8.52
C LEU A 248 13.41 4.51 -7.73
N TYR A 249 12.91 3.88 -6.67
CA TYR A 249 13.68 2.89 -5.92
C TYR A 249 13.52 1.47 -6.48
N PHE A 250 12.29 1.06 -6.78
CA PHE A 250 11.98 -0.33 -7.12
C PHE A 250 11.95 -0.63 -8.62
N GLY A 251 12.10 0.39 -9.46
CA GLY A 251 12.14 0.23 -10.92
C GLY A 251 10.83 0.59 -11.60
N PHE A 252 10.86 0.53 -12.93
CA PHE A 252 9.73 0.83 -13.80
C PHE A 252 8.97 -0.47 -14.14
N PRO A 253 7.68 -0.38 -14.50
CA PRO A 253 6.91 -1.54 -14.93
C PRO A 253 7.35 -2.00 -16.33
N GLU A 254 8.50 -2.67 -16.42
CA GLU A 254 9.10 -3.17 -17.67
C GLU A 254 8.68 -4.62 -17.93
N THR A 255 8.48 -5.40 -16.87
CA THR A 255 8.04 -6.79 -16.86
C THR A 255 6.69 -6.94 -16.14
N PRO A 256 5.93 -8.03 -16.36
CA PRO A 256 4.66 -8.28 -15.65
C PRO A 256 4.80 -8.41 -14.13
N GLU A 257 5.99 -8.73 -13.64
CA GLU A 257 6.29 -8.88 -12.21
C GLU A 257 6.58 -7.54 -11.51
N ASP A 258 6.88 -6.49 -12.27
CA ASP A 258 7.23 -5.18 -11.73
C ASP A 258 6.02 -4.45 -11.14
N LEU A 259 6.25 -3.72 -10.05
CA LEU A 259 5.22 -2.97 -9.34
C LEU A 259 4.84 -1.69 -10.08
N ILE A 260 3.54 -1.40 -10.14
CA ILE A 260 3.03 -0.06 -10.42
C ILE A 260 2.74 0.64 -9.09
N TRP A 261 3.29 1.83 -8.89
CA TRP A 261 3.07 2.60 -7.66
C TRP A 261 1.93 3.60 -7.84
N LEU A 262 0.88 3.46 -7.03
CA LEU A 262 -0.31 4.30 -7.05
C LEU A 262 -0.50 4.99 -5.70
N ALA A 263 -1.19 6.14 -5.68
CA ALA A 263 -1.51 6.83 -4.44
C ALA A 263 -3.00 7.16 -4.29
N VAL A 264 -3.54 7.00 -3.07
CA VAL A 264 -4.96 7.23 -2.81
C VAL A 264 -5.34 8.70 -2.70
N TYR A 265 -4.36 9.59 -2.48
CA TYR A 265 -4.42 11.05 -2.20
C TYR A 265 -4.22 11.41 -0.72
N ASN A 266 -4.99 10.77 0.16
CA ASN A 266 -4.93 10.97 1.62
C ASN A 266 -5.57 9.78 2.35
N LYS A 267 -5.37 9.71 3.66
CA LYS A 267 -5.96 8.68 4.54
C LYS A 267 -7.44 8.40 4.30
N SER A 268 -8.25 9.47 4.23
CA SER A 268 -9.72 9.35 4.05
C SER A 268 -10.15 8.88 2.66
N SER A 269 -9.25 8.94 1.68
CA SER A 269 -9.52 8.57 0.30
C SER A 269 -9.43 7.07 0.04
N PHE A 270 -8.96 6.27 1.00
CA PHE A 270 -9.04 4.82 0.96
C PHE A 270 -10.52 4.37 1.04
N SER A 271 -11.18 4.40 -0.11
CA SER A 271 -12.62 4.24 -0.28
C SER A 271 -12.91 3.25 -1.40
N PHE A 272 -14.00 2.50 -1.26
CA PHE A 272 -14.40 1.51 -2.26
C PHE A 272 -14.49 2.11 -3.67
N ASP A 273 -15.09 3.29 -3.81
CA ASP A 273 -15.26 3.93 -5.13
C ASP A 273 -13.96 4.21 -5.87
N LYS A 274 -12.87 4.51 -5.14
CA LYS A 274 -11.54 4.69 -5.74
C LYS A 274 -10.85 3.36 -6.00
N LEU A 275 -11.00 2.40 -5.08
CA LEU A 275 -10.25 1.14 -5.13
C LEU A 275 -10.88 0.08 -6.03
N LYS A 276 -12.15 0.22 -6.42
CA LYS A 276 -12.83 -0.74 -7.31
C LYS A 276 -12.14 -0.91 -8.67
N VAL A 277 -11.37 0.08 -9.12
CA VAL A 277 -10.56 -0.01 -10.35
C VAL A 277 -9.44 -1.06 -10.25
N LEU A 278 -9.10 -1.50 -9.04
CA LEU A 278 -8.08 -2.52 -8.76
C LEU A 278 -8.66 -3.95 -8.78
N GLN A 279 -9.84 -4.15 -9.35
CA GLN A 279 -10.44 -5.48 -9.47
C GLN A 279 -9.50 -6.44 -10.22
N GLY A 280 -9.29 -7.65 -9.68
CA GLY A 280 -8.41 -8.66 -10.26
C GLY A 280 -6.91 -8.45 -10.02
N ARG A 281 -6.51 -7.56 -9.09
CA ARG A 281 -5.10 -7.23 -8.83
C ARG A 281 -4.60 -7.73 -7.47
N PHE A 282 -3.31 -8.04 -7.41
CA PHE A 282 -2.55 -8.08 -6.16
C PHE A 282 -2.11 -6.66 -5.79
N VAL A 283 -2.51 -6.20 -4.60
CA VAL A 283 -2.30 -4.83 -4.15
C VAL A 283 -1.51 -4.85 -2.85
N TYR A 284 -0.23 -4.51 -2.92
CA TYR A 284 0.63 -4.29 -1.76
C TYR A 284 0.34 -2.91 -1.17
N VAL A 285 -0.23 -2.87 0.03
CA VAL A 285 -0.62 -1.61 0.69
C VAL A 285 0.46 -1.22 1.68
N PHE A 286 0.90 0.03 1.58
CA PHE A 286 1.88 0.66 2.47
C PHE A 286 1.24 1.88 3.14
N PRO A 287 0.50 1.69 4.25
CA PRO A 287 -0.12 2.80 4.97
C PRO A 287 0.93 3.68 5.63
N ASP A 288 0.66 4.99 5.71
CA ASP A 288 1.48 5.93 6.48
C ASP A 288 1.46 5.55 7.97
N LEU A 289 2.57 5.81 8.66
CA LEU A 289 2.64 5.57 10.09
C LEU A 289 1.65 6.45 10.84
N SER A 290 1.19 5.94 11.98
CA SER A 290 0.41 6.73 12.91
C SER A 290 0.78 6.34 14.33
N LYS A 291 0.67 7.29 15.26
CA LYS A 291 1.06 7.14 16.66
C LYS A 291 0.59 5.82 17.30
N ASP A 292 -0.63 5.38 16.99
CA ASP A 292 -1.24 4.16 17.55
C ASP A 292 -1.46 3.04 16.51
N GLY A 293 -0.91 3.17 15.29
CA GLY A 293 -1.15 2.23 14.18
C GLY A 293 -2.61 2.25 13.67
N ASN A 294 -3.38 3.28 13.99
CA ASN A 294 -4.80 3.38 13.63
C ASN A 294 -5.01 3.46 12.12
N THR A 295 -4.12 4.12 11.37
CA THR A 295 -4.23 4.19 9.89
C THR A 295 -4.13 2.80 9.26
N PHE A 296 -3.15 2.00 9.70
CA PHE A 296 -2.99 0.62 9.25
C PHE A 296 -4.25 -0.21 9.52
N LYS A 297 -4.73 -0.23 10.77
CA LYS A 297 -5.91 -1.01 11.17
C LYS A 297 -7.19 -0.59 10.42
N GLU A 298 -7.38 0.71 10.23
CA GLU A 298 -8.53 1.25 9.51
C GLU A 298 -8.52 0.78 8.05
N TRP A 299 -7.38 0.93 7.36
CA TRP A 299 -7.24 0.51 5.97
C TRP A 299 -7.33 -1.01 5.82
N GLU A 300 -6.75 -1.78 6.74
CA GLU A 300 -6.83 -3.24 6.74
C GLU A 300 -8.28 -3.72 6.88
N THR A 301 -9.04 -3.11 7.80
CA THR A 301 -10.46 -3.43 8.00
C THR A 301 -11.28 -3.13 6.74
N LYS A 302 -11.07 -1.96 6.14
CA LYS A 302 -11.73 -1.58 4.89
C LYS A 302 -11.34 -2.50 3.73
N ALA A 303 -10.06 -2.84 3.62
CA ALA A 303 -9.56 -3.72 2.57
C ALA A 303 -10.21 -5.10 2.65
N LYS A 304 -10.33 -5.70 3.84
CA LYS A 304 -11.06 -6.96 4.05
C LYS A 304 -12.52 -6.89 3.61
N GLU A 305 -13.21 -5.77 3.88
CA GLU A 305 -14.57 -5.53 3.37
C GLU A 305 -14.58 -5.46 1.83
N TYR A 306 -13.61 -4.78 1.24
CA TYR A 306 -13.54 -4.56 -0.20
C TYR A 306 -13.15 -5.84 -0.96
N GLU A 307 -12.29 -6.70 -0.42
CA GLU A 307 -11.96 -8.01 -1.01
C GLU A 307 -13.22 -8.87 -1.21
N GLY A 308 -14.15 -8.85 -0.25
CA GLY A 308 -15.44 -9.54 -0.39
C GLY A 308 -16.34 -9.00 -1.52
N ARG A 309 -16.02 -7.82 -2.05
CA ARG A 309 -16.76 -7.14 -3.13
C ARG A 309 -15.99 -7.07 -4.45
N LEU A 310 -14.68 -7.36 -4.44
CA LEU A 310 -13.78 -7.26 -5.58
C LEU A 310 -13.24 -8.65 -5.94
N ASN A 311 -13.88 -9.27 -6.93
CA ASN A 311 -13.50 -10.60 -7.38
C ASN A 311 -12.03 -10.64 -7.81
N ALA A 312 -11.30 -11.65 -7.32
CA ALA A 312 -9.88 -11.89 -7.62
C ALA A 312 -8.93 -10.73 -7.25
N THR A 313 -9.34 -9.82 -6.36
CA THR A 313 -8.44 -8.82 -5.77
C THR A 313 -7.94 -9.29 -4.42
N ARG A 314 -6.66 -9.03 -4.13
CA ARG A 314 -6.07 -9.28 -2.81
C ARG A 314 -5.25 -8.09 -2.36
N PHE A 315 -5.54 -7.58 -1.16
CA PHE A 315 -4.76 -6.54 -0.50
C PHE A 315 -3.79 -7.19 0.48
N ILE A 316 -2.50 -6.92 0.31
CA ILE A 316 -1.40 -7.44 1.11
C ILE A 316 -0.79 -6.25 1.85
N PHE A 317 -0.97 -6.19 3.16
CA PHE A 317 -0.44 -5.09 3.96
C PHE A 317 1.01 -5.35 4.34
N SER A 318 1.88 -4.39 4.04
CA SER A 318 3.27 -4.43 4.48
C SER A 318 3.40 -3.74 5.84
N ASP A 319 3.90 -4.49 6.83
CA ASP A 319 4.27 -3.94 8.14
C ASP A 319 5.73 -3.48 8.20
N LEU A 320 6.41 -3.39 7.05
CA LEU A 320 7.81 -2.98 6.94
C LEU A 320 8.06 -1.63 7.62
N LEU A 321 7.17 -0.66 7.41
CA LEU A 321 7.24 0.65 8.06
C LEU A 321 7.09 0.54 9.58
N GLU A 322 6.10 -0.22 10.04
CA GLU A 322 5.81 -0.38 11.48
C GLU A 322 6.96 -1.05 12.25
N ARG A 323 7.69 -1.97 11.58
CA ARG A 323 8.86 -2.65 12.14
C ARG A 323 10.12 -1.80 12.16
N LEU A 324 10.29 -0.92 11.16
CA LEU A 324 11.52 -0.11 10.99
C LEU A 324 11.42 1.27 11.65
N ALA A 325 10.21 1.75 11.94
CA ALA A 325 10.00 3.10 12.43
C ALA A 325 10.42 3.28 13.89
N THR A 326 11.18 4.35 14.15
CA THR A 326 11.41 4.83 15.52
C THR A 326 10.12 5.44 16.11
N PRO A 327 9.99 5.55 17.44
CA PRO A 327 8.84 6.21 18.06
C PRO A 327 8.59 7.62 17.52
N GLU A 328 9.65 8.39 17.24
CA GLU A 328 9.56 9.73 16.66
C GLU A 328 8.98 9.69 15.24
N GLN A 329 9.38 8.73 14.41
CA GLN A 329 8.83 8.55 13.06
C GLN A 329 7.35 8.15 13.09
N LYS A 330 6.92 7.37 14.10
CA LYS A 330 5.50 7.04 14.31
C LYS A 330 4.70 8.27 14.73
N GLU A 331 5.27 9.14 15.56
CA GLU A 331 4.62 10.38 15.99
C GLU A 331 4.54 11.41 14.86
N GLN A 332 5.56 11.49 14.00
CA GLN A 332 5.59 12.35 12.83
C GLN A 332 4.73 11.83 11.67
N GLY A 333 4.30 10.57 11.73
CA GLY A 333 3.51 9.93 10.67
C GLY A 333 4.30 9.72 9.39
N SER A 334 5.57 9.30 9.49
CA SER A 334 6.43 9.10 8.33
C SER A 334 5.86 8.08 7.35
N ASP A 335 6.13 8.30 6.06
CA ASP A 335 5.77 7.40 4.99
C ASP A 335 6.96 6.50 4.56
N ILE A 336 6.74 5.60 3.60
CA ILE A 336 7.83 4.74 3.09
C ILE A 336 8.92 5.54 2.37
N ALA A 337 8.60 6.67 1.77
CA ALA A 337 9.60 7.50 1.11
C ALA A 337 10.57 8.10 2.13
N ASP A 338 10.11 8.51 3.31
CA ASP A 338 10.97 9.03 4.39
C ASP A 338 12.02 8.01 4.88
N VAL A 339 11.72 6.72 4.74
CA VAL A 339 12.68 5.64 5.01
C VAL A 339 13.61 5.42 3.81
N LEU A 340 13.05 5.36 2.59
CA LEU A 340 13.81 5.09 1.37
C LEU A 340 14.86 6.17 1.10
N ILE A 341 14.53 7.46 1.26
CA ILE A 341 15.44 8.57 0.94
C ILE A 341 16.77 8.54 1.71
N LYS A 342 16.84 7.82 2.82
CA LYS A 342 18.04 7.63 3.63
C LYS A 342 18.96 6.51 3.11
N GLN A 343 18.53 5.78 2.07
CA GLN A 343 19.23 4.64 1.48
C GLN A 343 19.59 4.91 0.02
N ASP A 344 20.70 4.33 -0.46
CA ASP A 344 21.10 4.45 -1.86
C ASP A 344 20.19 3.60 -2.76
N TRP A 345 19.41 4.27 -3.63
CA TRP A 345 18.45 3.62 -4.53
C TRP A 345 19.10 2.57 -5.44
N ARG A 346 20.40 2.70 -5.76
CA ARG A 346 21.13 1.73 -6.60
C ARG A 346 21.20 0.35 -5.97
N GLN A 347 21.15 0.26 -4.64
CA GLN A 347 21.15 -1.02 -3.93
C GLN A 347 19.86 -1.82 -4.17
N PHE A 348 18.76 -1.14 -4.49
CA PHE A 348 17.47 -1.76 -4.79
C PHE A 348 17.37 -2.18 -6.26
N ARG A 349 18.23 -1.65 -7.12
CA ARG A 349 18.22 -1.88 -8.57
C ARG A 349 19.37 -2.74 -9.11
N ASN A 350 20.43 -2.96 -8.34
CA ASN A 350 21.57 -3.75 -8.79
C ASN A 350 21.23 -5.25 -8.87
N ASP A 351 21.32 -5.82 -10.06
CA ASP A 351 21.17 -7.27 -10.28
C ASP A 351 22.29 -8.09 -9.59
N LYS A 352 23.47 -7.49 -9.37
CA LYS A 352 24.52 -8.10 -8.53
C LYS A 352 24.05 -8.36 -7.09
N TYR A 353 23.13 -7.58 -6.55
CA TYR A 353 22.53 -7.83 -5.23
C TYR A 353 21.38 -8.85 -5.28
N LYS A 354 20.82 -9.15 -6.45
CA LYS A 354 19.92 -10.30 -6.65
C LYS A 354 20.74 -11.60 -6.70
N ASP A 355 21.89 -11.59 -7.39
CA ASP A 355 22.80 -12.74 -7.50
C ASP A 355 23.64 -13.00 -6.24
N ASP A 356 24.19 -11.98 -5.56
CA ASP A 356 24.99 -12.16 -4.34
C ASP A 356 24.13 -12.66 -3.16
N LYS A 357 22.82 -12.38 -3.19
CA LYS A 357 21.82 -12.95 -2.26
C LYS A 357 21.56 -14.42 -2.58
N LEU A 358 21.51 -14.81 -3.85
CA LEU A 358 21.35 -16.19 -4.29
C LEU A 358 22.62 -17.02 -4.05
N HIS A 359 23.80 -16.41 -4.24
CA HIS A 359 25.11 -17.02 -4.06
C HIS A 359 25.47 -17.15 -2.57
N LYS A 360 25.27 -16.12 -1.73
CA LYS A 360 25.41 -16.27 -0.26
C LYS A 360 24.42 -17.28 0.31
N LEU A 361 23.20 -17.38 -0.23
CA LEU A 361 22.23 -18.41 0.18
C LEU A 361 22.64 -19.83 -0.26
N HIS A 362 23.49 -19.98 -1.29
CA HIS A 362 24.09 -21.25 -1.70
C HIS A 362 25.36 -21.59 -0.91
N THR A 363 26.23 -20.62 -0.61
CA THR A 363 27.46 -20.85 0.17
C THR A 363 27.14 -21.18 1.64
N ILE A 364 26.20 -20.47 2.26
CA ILE A 364 25.71 -20.76 3.64
C ILE A 364 25.06 -22.14 3.73
N LYS A 365 24.49 -22.67 2.63
CA LYS A 365 23.90 -24.02 2.58
C LYS A 365 24.93 -25.15 2.38
N LYS A 366 26.13 -24.86 1.86
CA LYS A 366 27.22 -25.83 1.78
C LYS A 366 27.94 -25.94 3.13
N GLU A 367 28.26 -24.82 3.76
CA GLU A 367 28.91 -24.79 5.08
C GLU A 367 27.98 -25.32 6.20
N GLY A 368 26.66 -25.09 6.10
CA GLY A 368 25.68 -25.63 7.04
C GLY A 368 25.31 -27.11 6.86
N LYS A 369 25.84 -27.80 5.83
CA LYS A 369 25.62 -29.24 5.60
C LYS A 369 26.85 -30.13 5.83
N GLU A 370 28.02 -29.55 6.08
CA GLU A 370 29.22 -30.31 6.45
C GLU A 370 29.43 -30.41 7.98
N ASP A 371 28.97 -29.44 8.79
CA ASP A 371 29.13 -29.47 10.27
C ASP A 371 28.05 -30.29 11.03
N THR A 372 27.12 -30.96 10.33
CA THR A 372 26.14 -31.88 10.95
C THR A 372 26.34 -33.36 10.59
N ARG A 373 27.37 -33.69 9.80
CA ARG A 373 27.77 -35.09 9.55
C ARG A 373 29.05 -35.50 10.29
N GLN A 374 29.81 -34.55 10.85
CA GLN A 374 30.98 -34.84 11.69
C GLN A 374 30.64 -34.96 13.19
N LYS A 375 29.68 -34.21 13.73
CA LYS A 375 29.29 -34.32 15.15
C LYS A 375 28.34 -35.49 15.49
N PHE A 376 27.85 -36.23 14.49
CA PHE A 376 27.02 -37.43 14.69
C PHE A 376 27.80 -38.74 14.57
N ASN A 377 29.09 -38.68 14.19
CA ASN A 377 29.98 -39.85 14.07
C ASN A 377 31.10 -39.89 15.12
N GLU A 378 31.23 -38.90 16.01
CA GLU A 378 32.16 -38.95 17.15
C GLU A 378 31.59 -39.59 18.42
N LEU A 379 30.31 -40.02 18.42
CA LEU A 379 29.73 -40.83 19.50
C LEU A 379 29.76 -42.35 19.24
N ASN A 380 30.33 -42.79 18.11
CA ASN A 380 30.55 -44.20 17.81
C ASN A 380 31.99 -44.39 17.33
N THR A 381 32.76 -45.16 18.10
CA THR A 381 34.12 -45.68 17.83
C THR A 381 35.32 -44.88 18.37
N LEU A 382 35.48 -44.95 19.69
CA LEU A 382 36.78 -45.36 20.24
C LEU A 382 37.18 -46.68 19.55
N LYS A 383 38.24 -46.65 18.72
CA LYS A 383 39.23 -47.71 18.59
C LYS A 383 40.28 -47.35 17.51
N LYS A 384 41.52 -47.21 17.99
CA LYS A 384 42.80 -47.49 17.27
C LYS A 384 43.03 -46.64 16.02
N GLY A 385 44.06 -45.81 15.90
CA GLY A 385 45.45 -45.97 16.34
C GLY A 385 46.33 -45.55 15.15
N THR A 386 47.53 -45.06 15.48
CA THR A 386 48.74 -44.98 14.63
C THR A 386 48.77 -44.05 13.40
N ASP A 387 49.67 -43.07 13.52
CA ASP A 387 50.81 -42.81 12.65
C ASP A 387 50.66 -42.14 11.26
N LYS A 388 51.37 -41.01 11.20
CA LYS A 388 52.46 -40.67 10.26
C LYS A 388 52.19 -39.87 8.97
N ASP A 389 52.86 -38.73 8.98
CA ASP A 389 53.91 -38.30 8.05
C ASP A 389 53.58 -37.62 6.71
N THR A 390 54.24 -36.46 6.60
CA THR A 390 54.95 -35.89 5.44
C THR A 390 54.11 -35.34 4.29
N ALA A 391 54.10 -34.03 4.03
CA ALA A 391 55.20 -33.14 3.60
C ALA A 391 55.64 -33.38 2.15
N LEU A 392 55.72 -32.27 1.40
CA LEU A 392 56.71 -31.86 0.39
C LEU A 392 56.00 -31.05 -0.72
N ASP A 393 56.25 -29.75 -0.85
CA ASP A 393 57.36 -29.11 -1.61
C ASP A 393 56.76 -28.55 -2.93
N LYS A 394 57.12 -27.39 -3.51
CA LYS A 394 58.09 -26.32 -3.20
C LYS A 394 58.05 -25.28 -4.34
N LEU A 395 58.62 -24.10 -4.07
CA LEU A 395 59.40 -23.22 -4.98
C LEU A 395 58.65 -22.39 -6.05
N ASP A 396 59.00 -21.14 -6.34
CA ASP A 396 59.84 -20.13 -5.67
C ASP A 396 59.70 -18.78 -6.42
N GLU A 397 60.26 -17.76 -5.78
CA GLU A 397 61.03 -16.64 -6.33
C GLU A 397 60.47 -15.21 -6.47
N SER A 398 61.21 -14.37 -5.71
CA SER A 398 61.72 -13.02 -5.96
C SER A 398 61.17 -11.88 -5.07
N ASP A 399 61.88 -11.65 -3.95
CA ASP A 399 62.73 -10.48 -3.66
C ASP A 399 62.19 -9.07 -4.00
N THR A 400 62.33 -8.01 -3.20
CA THR A 400 63.18 -7.72 -2.03
C THR A 400 62.80 -6.37 -1.39
N LEU A 401 63.28 -6.16 -0.15
CA LEU A 401 63.85 -4.91 0.42
C LEU A 401 62.97 -3.85 1.13
N LYS A 402 62.98 -3.98 2.47
CA LYS A 402 63.74 -3.15 3.46
C LYS A 402 63.03 -2.09 4.32
N LYS A 403 63.44 -2.17 5.61
CA LYS A 403 63.47 -1.19 6.73
C LYS A 403 62.14 -1.00 7.49
N GLY A 404 62.04 -1.17 8.81
CA GLY A 404 63.04 -1.30 9.89
C GLY A 404 62.75 -0.26 10.99
N MET A 405 62.89 -0.67 12.26
CA MET A 405 62.73 0.08 13.55
C MET A 405 61.28 0.19 14.05
N GLY A 406 60.90 -0.07 15.30
CA GLY A 406 61.65 -0.41 16.53
C GLY A 406 60.81 -0.02 17.76
N LYS A 407 60.11 -1.01 18.35
CA LYS A 407 60.01 -1.37 19.79
C LYS A 407 59.84 -0.29 20.91
N VAL A 408 58.79 -0.47 21.75
CA VAL A 408 58.71 -0.49 23.25
C VAL A 408 57.80 0.52 24.03
N SER A 409 56.98 -0.07 24.94
CA SER A 409 56.35 0.34 26.25
C SER A 409 55.28 1.45 26.31
N GLU A 410 54.03 1.26 26.80
CA GLU A 410 53.54 1.04 28.21
C GLU A 410 54.09 2.08 29.21
N LEU A 411 53.39 2.85 30.06
CA LEU A 411 52.04 3.02 30.65
C LEU A 411 52.03 4.51 31.16
N ASP A 412 50.95 5.29 31.33
CA ASP A 412 49.90 5.16 32.36
C ASP A 412 48.91 6.38 32.28
N LYS A 413 47.59 6.09 32.38
CA LYS A 413 46.50 6.75 33.18
C LYS A 413 46.20 8.28 33.00
N LEU A 414 44.96 8.83 32.98
CA LEU A 414 43.57 8.41 33.25
C LEU A 414 42.58 9.50 32.74
N ASP A 415 41.34 9.09 32.44
CA ASP A 415 40.05 9.85 32.41
C ASP A 415 39.84 10.99 31.38
N THR A 416 38.77 11.08 30.58
CA THR A 416 37.34 10.80 30.83
C THR A 416 36.53 10.57 29.52
N LEU A 417 35.55 9.64 29.58
CA LEU A 417 34.27 9.59 28.84
C LEU A 417 34.21 9.84 27.31
N LYS A 418 33.98 8.76 26.54
CA LYS A 418 32.87 8.66 25.57
C LYS A 418 32.69 7.21 25.07
N LYS A 419 31.64 6.56 25.55
CA LYS A 419 31.07 5.32 24.98
C LYS A 419 30.50 5.64 23.59
N GLY A 420 31.12 5.12 22.55
CA GLY A 420 30.52 5.02 21.21
C GLY A 420 29.96 3.61 21.03
N VAL A 421 28.64 3.49 20.97
CA VAL A 421 27.97 2.30 20.43
C VAL A 421 28.33 2.24 18.95
N ASN A 422 29.00 1.17 18.55
CA ASN A 422 29.46 0.93 17.19
C ASN A 422 28.23 0.67 16.29
N LYS A 423 27.84 1.65 15.48
CA LYS A 423 26.66 1.58 14.58
C LYS A 423 26.70 0.43 13.55
N ASN A 424 27.84 -0.24 13.40
CA ASN A 424 27.98 -1.41 12.53
C ASN A 424 27.45 -2.71 13.16
N ASP A 425 27.33 -2.82 14.49
CA ASP A 425 26.83 -4.05 15.14
C ASP A 425 25.30 -4.16 15.08
N GLU A 426 24.57 -3.03 15.07
CA GLU A 426 23.11 -3.04 14.84
C GLU A 426 22.76 -3.37 13.39
N LEU A 427 23.62 -3.01 12.42
CA LEU A 427 23.44 -3.31 11.00
C LEU A 427 23.56 -4.82 10.71
N HIS A 428 24.44 -5.53 11.41
CA HIS A 428 24.54 -7.00 11.34
C HIS A 428 23.38 -7.71 12.06
N LYS A 429 22.79 -7.07 13.08
CA LYS A 429 21.59 -7.58 13.77
C LYS A 429 20.32 -7.41 12.93
N LEU A 430 20.23 -6.34 12.14
CA LEU A 430 19.17 -6.09 11.14
C LEU A 430 19.19 -7.08 9.97
N GLN A 431 20.35 -7.63 9.61
CA GLN A 431 20.49 -8.60 8.53
C GLN A 431 20.27 -10.06 8.96
N SER A 432 20.41 -10.36 10.26
CA SER A 432 20.25 -11.72 10.81
C SER A 432 18.84 -12.05 11.30
N LEU A 433 17.91 -11.08 11.35
CA LEU A 433 16.50 -11.30 11.73
C LEU A 433 15.58 -11.80 10.59
N LYS A 434 16.15 -12.23 9.45
CA LYS A 434 15.41 -12.78 8.30
C LYS A 434 15.17 -14.30 8.37
N LYS A 435 14.97 -14.83 9.58
CA LYS A 435 14.57 -16.23 9.78
C LYS A 435 13.56 -16.30 10.91
N GLU A 436 12.33 -15.87 10.64
CA GLU A 436 11.11 -16.36 11.27
C GLU A 436 9.95 -15.62 10.60
N GLY A 437 9.30 -16.25 9.60
CA GLY A 437 8.07 -15.69 9.03
C GLY A 437 7.63 -16.08 7.62
N ASP A 438 8.43 -16.77 6.80
CA ASP A 438 8.00 -17.20 5.45
C ASP A 438 7.69 -18.70 5.39
N ASP A 439 6.85 -19.20 6.30
CA ASP A 439 6.32 -20.55 6.14
C ASP A 439 5.01 -20.52 5.35
N TRP A 440 5.08 -20.88 4.07
CA TRP A 440 3.92 -20.94 3.18
C TRP A 440 3.20 -22.29 3.28
N SER A 441 3.54 -23.14 4.26
CA SER A 441 2.99 -24.48 4.46
C SER A 441 1.46 -24.50 4.39
N ASN A 442 0.77 -23.51 4.96
CA ASN A 442 -0.69 -23.44 4.93
C ASN A 442 -1.23 -23.26 3.50
N GLN A 443 -0.63 -22.40 2.68
CA GLN A 443 -1.06 -22.17 1.29
C GLN A 443 -0.73 -23.35 0.38
N ILE A 444 0.43 -23.98 0.61
CA ILE A 444 0.85 -25.19 -0.11
C ILE A 444 -0.08 -26.37 0.24
N THR A 445 -0.49 -26.49 1.50
CA THR A 445 -1.43 -27.53 1.94
C THR A 445 -2.82 -27.27 1.38
N GLU A 446 -3.34 -26.04 1.44
CA GLU A 446 -4.65 -25.68 0.91
C GLU A 446 -4.77 -25.97 -0.60
N ILE A 447 -3.75 -25.59 -1.39
CA ILE A 447 -3.78 -25.78 -2.84
C ILE A 447 -3.66 -27.26 -3.21
N GLU A 448 -2.89 -28.03 -2.45
CA GLU A 448 -2.76 -29.47 -2.63
C GLU A 448 -4.05 -30.20 -2.27
N ASP A 449 -4.69 -29.82 -1.17
CA ASP A 449 -5.97 -30.40 -0.76
C ASP A 449 -7.08 -30.11 -1.76
N TYR A 450 -7.10 -28.90 -2.34
CA TYR A 450 -8.00 -28.57 -3.45
C TYR A 450 -7.83 -29.54 -4.63
N PHE A 451 -6.60 -29.71 -5.13
CA PHE A 451 -6.37 -30.59 -6.29
C PHE A 451 -6.58 -32.08 -6.00
N LYS A 452 -6.50 -32.49 -4.72
CA LYS A 452 -6.91 -33.85 -4.29
C LYS A 452 -8.43 -34.01 -4.22
N SER A 453 -9.17 -32.92 -4.00
CA SER A 453 -10.62 -32.94 -3.81
C SER A 453 -11.45 -32.90 -5.11
N ILE A 454 -10.82 -32.62 -6.26
CA ILE A 454 -11.48 -32.50 -7.56
C ILE A 454 -11.06 -33.61 -8.53
N GLU A 455 -11.90 -33.88 -9.52
CA GLU A 455 -11.47 -34.66 -10.69
C GLU A 455 -10.62 -33.78 -11.62
N ILE A 456 -9.37 -34.18 -11.84
CA ILE A 456 -8.43 -33.43 -12.70
C ILE A 456 -8.76 -33.72 -14.17
N PRO A 457 -8.93 -32.70 -15.04
CA PRO A 457 -9.19 -32.90 -16.45
C PRO A 457 -8.14 -33.78 -17.14
N THR A 458 -8.61 -34.67 -18.01
CA THR A 458 -7.76 -35.56 -18.81
C THR A 458 -7.48 -35.01 -20.21
N GLN A 459 -8.21 -33.97 -20.62
CA GLN A 459 -8.02 -33.27 -21.90
C GLN A 459 -7.17 -32.01 -21.71
N PRO A 460 -6.47 -31.54 -22.76
CA PRO A 460 -5.72 -30.29 -22.70
C PRO A 460 -6.59 -29.09 -22.33
N VAL A 461 -6.10 -28.28 -21.38
CA VAL A 461 -6.81 -27.11 -20.85
C VAL A 461 -6.14 -25.84 -21.30
N LYS A 462 -6.87 -24.97 -22.01
CA LYS A 462 -6.39 -23.65 -22.42
C LYS A 462 -6.68 -22.61 -21.33
N ILE A 463 -5.69 -22.32 -20.51
CA ILE A 463 -5.82 -21.39 -19.36
C ILE A 463 -5.95 -19.94 -19.82
N ASN A 464 -5.27 -19.56 -20.91
CA ASN A 464 -5.30 -18.20 -21.45
C ASN A 464 -5.06 -18.19 -22.96
N SER A 465 -5.05 -17.01 -23.58
CA SER A 465 -4.93 -16.82 -25.04
C SER A 465 -3.70 -17.48 -25.67
N TYR A 466 -2.64 -17.72 -24.88
CA TYR A 466 -1.32 -18.15 -25.33
C TYR A 466 -0.76 -19.40 -24.61
N SER A 467 -1.48 -19.96 -23.63
CA SER A 467 -1.01 -21.10 -22.81
C SER A 467 -2.04 -22.22 -22.80
N THR A 468 -1.60 -23.43 -23.15
CA THR A 468 -2.39 -24.67 -23.06
C THR A 468 -1.61 -25.67 -22.22
N ILE A 469 -2.24 -26.19 -21.17
CA ILE A 469 -1.71 -27.30 -20.38
C ILE A 469 -2.17 -28.59 -21.06
N THR A 470 -1.22 -29.36 -21.57
CA THR A 470 -1.50 -30.62 -22.27
C THR A 470 -1.76 -31.79 -21.33
N ASP A 471 -1.13 -31.80 -20.15
CA ASP A 471 -1.33 -32.80 -19.10
C ASP A 471 -1.48 -32.10 -17.74
N CYS A 472 -2.71 -31.97 -17.27
CA CYS A 472 -3.01 -31.30 -16.01
C CYS A 472 -2.45 -32.06 -14.80
N LYS A 473 -2.41 -33.40 -14.81
CA LYS A 473 -1.91 -34.19 -13.68
C LYS A 473 -0.42 -33.99 -13.50
N GLU A 474 0.36 -34.11 -14.58
CA GLU A 474 1.81 -33.94 -14.51
C GLU A 474 2.19 -32.48 -14.23
N TYR A 475 1.43 -31.52 -14.78
CA TYR A 475 1.61 -30.09 -14.48
C TYR A 475 1.42 -29.76 -13.00
N ILE A 476 0.31 -30.22 -12.39
CA ILE A 476 0.02 -30.01 -10.97
C ILE A 476 1.12 -30.65 -10.12
N LYS A 477 1.47 -31.91 -10.41
CA LYS A 477 2.49 -32.67 -9.68
C LYS A 477 3.84 -31.95 -9.73
N ALA A 478 4.32 -31.57 -10.92
CA ALA A 478 5.60 -30.90 -11.08
C ALA A 478 5.66 -29.58 -10.30
N HIS A 479 4.61 -28.76 -10.36
CA HIS A 479 4.59 -27.50 -9.64
C HIS A 479 4.44 -27.67 -8.12
N ILE A 480 3.60 -28.60 -7.63
CA ILE A 480 3.53 -28.89 -6.19
C ILE A 480 4.88 -29.40 -5.67
N THR A 481 5.57 -30.26 -6.41
CA THR A 481 6.91 -30.74 -6.03
C THR A 481 7.92 -29.59 -5.91
N ILE A 482 7.93 -28.66 -6.88
CA ILE A 482 8.83 -27.50 -6.86
C ILE A 482 8.51 -26.57 -5.69
N VAL A 483 7.22 -26.32 -5.45
CA VAL A 483 6.71 -25.47 -4.37
C VAL A 483 7.06 -26.05 -3.00
N LYS A 484 6.84 -27.36 -2.78
CA LYS A 484 7.24 -28.04 -1.53
C LYS A 484 8.75 -28.06 -1.31
N ALA A 485 9.53 -28.37 -2.35
CA ALA A 485 10.99 -28.44 -2.25
C ALA A 485 11.65 -27.07 -1.96
N ASN A 486 10.91 -25.99 -2.16
CA ASN A 486 11.39 -24.63 -2.00
C ASN A 486 10.57 -23.79 -1.02
N ASN A 487 9.68 -24.40 -0.23
CA ASN A 487 8.87 -23.70 0.77
C ASN A 487 9.74 -22.76 1.63
N GLY A 488 9.30 -21.51 1.77
CA GLY A 488 10.04 -20.41 2.41
C GLY A 488 11.17 -19.77 1.60
N LYS A 489 11.22 -20.00 0.28
CA LYS A 489 12.08 -19.25 -0.66
C LYS A 489 11.24 -18.55 -1.72
N GLU A 490 11.50 -17.28 -2.03
CA GLU A 490 10.73 -16.53 -3.06
C GLU A 490 10.75 -17.20 -4.46
N THR A 491 11.74 -18.05 -4.75
CA THR A 491 11.92 -18.71 -6.05
C THR A 491 10.80 -19.68 -6.46
N PHE A 492 9.91 -20.10 -5.56
CA PHE A 492 8.78 -20.96 -5.93
C PHE A 492 7.48 -20.20 -6.23
N LEU A 493 7.43 -18.89 -5.95
CA LEU A 493 6.22 -18.08 -6.17
C LEU A 493 5.66 -18.20 -7.60
N PRO A 494 6.48 -18.23 -8.68
CA PRO A 494 5.95 -18.45 -10.03
C PRO A 494 5.23 -19.80 -10.19
N HIS A 495 5.67 -20.83 -9.49
CA HIS A 495 5.06 -22.16 -9.53
C HIS A 495 3.78 -22.23 -8.70
N LEU A 496 3.73 -21.53 -7.55
CA LEU A 496 2.52 -21.40 -6.76
C LEU A 496 1.46 -20.59 -7.50
N ASN A 497 1.83 -19.48 -8.14
CA ASN A 497 0.92 -18.65 -8.95
C ASN A 497 0.32 -19.44 -10.12
N ARG A 498 1.14 -20.24 -10.82
CA ARG A 498 0.66 -21.15 -11.88
C ARG A 498 -0.37 -22.17 -11.41
N LEU A 499 -0.19 -22.73 -10.21
CA LEU A 499 -1.19 -23.62 -9.60
C LEU A 499 -2.47 -22.86 -9.25
N HIS A 500 -2.38 -21.61 -8.78
CA HIS A 500 -3.54 -20.77 -8.51
C HIS A 500 -4.32 -20.40 -9.78
N GLU A 501 -3.63 -20.07 -10.88
CA GLU A 501 -4.24 -19.81 -12.18
C GLU A 501 -5.04 -21.03 -12.68
N LEU A 502 -4.47 -22.24 -12.57
CA LEU A 502 -5.17 -23.47 -12.93
C LEU A 502 -6.37 -23.72 -12.00
N ARG A 503 -6.22 -23.55 -10.67
CA ARG A 503 -7.36 -23.65 -9.72
C ARG A 503 -8.48 -22.68 -10.08
N GLN A 504 -8.14 -21.44 -10.42
CA GLN A 504 -9.11 -20.42 -10.81
C GLN A 504 -9.87 -20.82 -12.08
N PHE A 505 -9.15 -21.31 -13.09
CA PHE A 505 -9.75 -21.82 -14.33
C PHE A 505 -10.74 -22.96 -14.05
N LEU A 506 -10.34 -23.96 -13.25
CA LEU A 506 -11.19 -25.12 -12.95
C LEU A 506 -12.40 -24.77 -12.08
N THR A 507 -12.28 -23.74 -11.22
CA THR A 507 -13.40 -23.26 -10.39
C THR A 507 -14.43 -22.47 -11.21
N THR A 508 -14.00 -21.78 -12.27
CA THR A 508 -14.86 -20.95 -13.13
C THR A 508 -15.43 -21.70 -14.32
N SER A 509 -14.82 -22.82 -14.73
CA SER A 509 -15.28 -23.68 -15.83
C SER A 509 -15.43 -25.15 -15.39
N PRO A 510 -16.34 -25.48 -14.46
CA PRO A 510 -16.41 -26.82 -13.87
C PRO A 510 -16.89 -27.94 -14.82
N ASN A 511 -17.28 -27.66 -16.07
CA ASN A 511 -17.77 -28.65 -17.03
C ASN A 511 -17.44 -28.27 -18.49
N GLN A 512 -16.20 -28.49 -18.94
CA GLN A 512 -15.87 -28.65 -20.35
C GLN A 512 -15.26 -30.02 -20.60
#